data_AF-A0A433X079-F1
#
_entry.id   AF-A0A433X079-F1
#
_cell.length_a   1.000
_cell.length_b   1.000
_cell.length_c   1.000
_cell.angle_alpha   90.00
_cell.angle_beta   90.00
_cell.angle_gamma   90.00
#
_symmetry.space_group_name_H-M   'P 1'
#
loop_
_entity.id
_entity.type
_entity.pdbx_description
1 polymer ?
#
loop_
_entity_poly.entity_id
_entity_poly.type
_entity_poly.pdbx_seq_one_letter_code
_entity_poly.pdbx_strand_id
1 'polypeptide(L)'
;IQLGAGANFVASEGKDTIDGVENSSDTVTILGGNSIVNLQSNSLIVDAALTGSQISVGVNSTIFGGTGSTVNFTGSTGTIVGTVGDTISAAGDLSVYHGVNQSISVSGALSFISGTGNTSINAGSGTIWGANDLNVTVDTAGRALFTANQPKTTGDQYIDASSSKGTLEAWTGAGNNTIIGTSGSDHFVFGTQFADSNGDSFATVTGGSGAANTFGVLAGHNGGDITITDFGSAAGNMFFMYNYRPADADKAIQDLLATATVTGGNTTLQLDNNMKVTFLGVTDLKASNIVIS
;
A
#
# COMPACT_ATOMS: atom_id res chain seq x y z
N ILE A 1 25.23 -21.89 18.71
CA ILE A 1 24.97 -21.25 20.02
C ILE A 1 23.59 -21.72 20.46
N GLN A 2 23.48 -22.32 21.64
CA GLN A 2 22.21 -22.77 22.20
C GLN A 2 21.87 -21.87 23.39
N LEU A 3 20.71 -21.25 23.38
CA LEU A 3 20.25 -20.36 24.43
C LEU A 3 19.33 -21.11 25.40
N GLY A 4 19.44 -20.77 26.69
CA GLY A 4 18.61 -21.35 27.73
C GLY A 4 17.30 -20.58 27.91
N ALA A 5 16.47 -21.01 28.86
CA ALA A 5 15.33 -20.21 29.29
C ALA A 5 15.79 -18.92 30.00
N GLY A 6 14.92 -17.91 30.05
CA GLY A 6 15.22 -16.60 30.64
C GLY A 6 15.70 -15.58 29.60
N ALA A 7 16.39 -14.54 30.05
CA ALA A 7 16.86 -13.47 29.18
C ALA A 7 18.28 -13.77 28.67
N ASN A 8 18.44 -13.84 27.35
CA ASN A 8 19.73 -14.12 26.72
C ASN A 8 20.13 -12.99 25.77
N PHE A 9 21.44 -12.78 25.65
CA PHE A 9 22.03 -11.77 24.77
C PHE A 9 23.17 -12.39 23.97
N VAL A 10 23.11 -12.27 22.65
CA VAL A 10 24.14 -12.76 21.73
C VAL A 10 24.54 -11.65 20.77
N ALA A 11 25.84 -11.48 20.56
CA ALA A 11 26.38 -10.77 19.42
C ALA A 11 27.17 -11.77 18.57
N SER A 12 26.76 -11.94 17.31
CA SER A 12 27.36 -12.88 16.37
C SER A 12 28.12 -12.12 15.29
N GLU A 13 29.45 -12.17 15.38
CA GLU A 13 30.37 -11.59 14.38
C GLU A 13 30.68 -12.57 13.24
N GLY A 14 30.35 -13.86 13.42
CA GLY A 14 30.62 -14.92 12.47
C GLY A 14 29.37 -15.36 11.69
N LYS A 15 29.43 -16.60 11.19
CA LYS A 15 28.33 -17.31 10.53
C LYS A 15 27.81 -18.37 11.49
N ASP A 16 27.07 -17.94 12.50
CA ASP A 16 26.66 -18.81 13.59
C ASP A 16 25.26 -19.38 13.36
N THR A 17 25.04 -20.59 13.86
CA THR A 17 23.69 -21.10 14.11
C THR A 17 23.32 -20.78 15.55
N ILE A 18 22.22 -20.09 15.79
CA ILE A 18 21.76 -19.63 17.10
C ILE A 18 20.33 -20.13 17.31
N ASP A 19 20.14 -20.96 18.31
CA ASP A 19 18.84 -21.54 18.61
C ASP A 19 18.40 -21.14 20.02
N GLY A 20 17.17 -20.62 20.13
CA GLY A 20 16.49 -20.28 21.37
C GLY A 20 15.39 -21.28 21.73
N VAL A 21 14.97 -21.25 23.00
CA VAL A 21 13.94 -22.14 23.55
C VAL A 21 12.72 -21.35 24.03
N GLU A 22 11.59 -22.02 24.22
CA GLU A 22 10.36 -21.36 24.69
C GLU A 22 10.51 -20.79 26.11
N ASN A 23 9.67 -19.81 26.43
CA ASN A 23 9.74 -19.05 27.68
C ASN A 23 11.09 -18.33 27.89
N SER A 24 11.74 -17.91 26.80
CA SER A 24 12.89 -17.01 26.80
C SER A 24 12.50 -15.58 26.40
N SER A 25 13.45 -14.66 26.59
CA SER A 25 13.48 -13.36 25.92
C SER A 25 14.88 -13.19 25.35
N ASP A 26 15.02 -13.54 24.08
CA ASP A 26 16.31 -13.59 23.41
C ASP A 26 16.56 -12.31 22.61
N THR A 27 17.72 -11.70 22.80
CA THR A 27 18.21 -10.59 21.98
C THR A 27 19.45 -11.04 21.22
N VAL A 28 19.37 -11.04 19.89
CA VAL A 28 20.48 -11.45 19.02
C VAL A 28 20.86 -10.31 18.07
N THR A 29 22.11 -9.87 18.14
CA THR A 29 22.70 -8.96 17.15
C THR A 29 23.54 -9.76 16.16
N ILE A 30 23.23 -9.64 14.86
CA ILE A 30 23.98 -10.28 13.78
C ILE A 30 24.84 -9.21 13.11
N LEU A 31 26.16 -9.43 13.09
CA LEU A 31 27.16 -8.54 12.48
C LEU A 31 27.84 -9.20 11.27
N GLY A 32 28.07 -10.51 11.32
CA GLY A 32 28.79 -11.26 10.29
C GLY A 32 27.95 -11.68 9.07
N GLY A 33 26.63 -11.77 9.23
CA GLY A 33 25.69 -12.26 8.21
C GLY A 33 25.83 -13.75 7.92
N ASN A 34 24.99 -14.28 7.01
CA ASN A 34 24.91 -15.73 6.72
C ASN A 34 24.68 -16.60 7.96
N SER A 35 24.12 -16.03 9.02
CA SER A 35 23.79 -16.76 10.24
C SER A 35 22.45 -17.47 10.06
N ILE A 36 22.24 -18.51 10.86
CA ILE A 36 20.94 -19.19 10.98
C ILE A 36 20.45 -18.93 12.39
N VAL A 37 19.35 -18.20 12.54
CA VAL A 37 18.83 -17.78 13.84
C VAL A 37 17.41 -18.29 14.00
N ASN A 38 17.20 -19.22 14.93
CA ASN A 38 15.89 -19.80 15.24
C ASN A 38 15.52 -19.46 16.68
N LEU A 39 14.74 -18.40 16.88
CA LEU A 39 14.28 -17.99 18.20
C LEU A 39 12.78 -18.24 18.35
N GLN A 40 12.34 -18.35 19.59
CA GLN A 40 10.92 -18.55 19.89
C GLN A 40 10.24 -17.18 20.08
N SER A 41 9.18 -17.16 20.88
CA SER A 41 8.37 -15.99 21.18
C SER A 41 9.16 -14.87 21.87
N ASN A 42 8.70 -13.62 21.76
CA ASN A 42 9.25 -12.45 22.46
C ASN A 42 10.74 -12.18 22.19
N SER A 43 11.17 -12.45 20.95
CA SER A 43 12.56 -12.30 20.53
C SER A 43 12.81 -10.96 19.86
N LEU A 44 14.03 -10.44 20.05
CA LEU A 44 14.53 -9.26 19.37
C LEU A 44 15.76 -9.63 18.54
N ILE A 45 15.74 -9.30 17.25
CA ILE A 45 16.92 -9.44 16.39
C ILE A 45 17.32 -8.07 15.84
N VAL A 46 18.61 -7.79 15.90
CA VAL A 46 19.23 -6.65 15.23
C VAL A 46 20.17 -7.20 14.17
N ASP A 47 19.71 -7.26 12.93
CA ASP A 47 20.50 -7.70 11.78
C ASP A 47 21.20 -6.48 11.16
N ALA A 48 22.42 -6.23 11.60
CA ALA A 48 23.27 -5.18 11.06
C ALA A 48 24.22 -5.70 9.97
N ALA A 49 24.07 -6.96 9.55
CA ALA A 49 24.89 -7.54 8.52
C ALA A 49 24.50 -7.01 7.14
N LEU A 50 25.50 -6.81 6.28
CA LEU A 50 25.30 -6.40 4.89
C LEU A 50 25.07 -7.58 3.94
N THR A 51 25.01 -8.79 4.49
CA THR A 51 24.77 -10.04 3.74
C THR A 51 23.73 -10.87 4.48
N GLY A 52 22.79 -11.42 3.73
CA GLY A 52 21.59 -12.05 4.26
C GLY A 52 21.84 -13.20 5.23
N SER A 53 20.94 -13.32 6.20
CA SER A 53 20.85 -14.41 7.16
C SER A 53 19.53 -15.17 6.97
N GLN A 54 19.44 -16.35 7.57
CA GLN A 54 18.18 -17.08 7.70
C GLN A 54 17.67 -16.89 9.12
N ILE A 55 16.52 -16.24 9.26
CA ILE A 55 15.98 -15.83 10.54
C ILE A 55 14.57 -16.39 10.69
N SER A 56 14.31 -17.11 11.79
CA SER A 56 12.99 -17.58 12.17
C SER A 56 12.68 -17.16 13.60
N VAL A 57 11.53 -16.55 13.82
CA VAL A 57 11.11 -16.04 15.14
C VAL A 57 9.65 -16.38 15.44
N GLY A 58 9.33 -16.60 16.72
CA GLY A 58 7.98 -16.86 17.21
C GLY A 58 7.13 -15.60 17.37
N VAL A 59 6.01 -15.74 18.10
CA VAL A 59 5.03 -14.65 18.30
C VAL A 59 5.63 -13.45 19.02
N ASN A 60 5.13 -12.26 18.71
CA ASN A 60 5.51 -11.00 19.39
C ASN A 60 7.02 -10.71 19.30
N SER A 61 7.64 -11.10 18.19
CA SER A 61 9.06 -10.85 17.94
C SER A 61 9.26 -9.64 17.03
N THR A 62 10.40 -8.98 17.20
CA THR A 62 10.78 -7.81 16.41
C THR A 62 12.15 -8.01 15.76
N ILE A 63 12.27 -7.61 14.50
CA ILE A 63 13.53 -7.65 13.75
C ILE A 63 13.85 -6.24 13.24
N PHE A 64 15.08 -5.79 13.44
CA PHE A 64 15.60 -4.52 12.92
C PHE A 64 16.72 -4.77 11.92
N GLY A 65 16.67 -4.07 10.79
CA GLY A 65 17.67 -4.17 9.73
C GLY A 65 17.56 -5.49 8.96
N GLY A 66 18.62 -5.83 8.25
CA GLY A 66 18.70 -6.97 7.34
C GLY A 66 18.92 -6.54 5.89
N THR A 67 19.81 -7.24 5.20
CA THR A 67 20.04 -7.06 3.77
C THR A 67 20.13 -8.40 3.05
N GLY A 68 19.14 -8.71 2.22
CA GLY A 68 19.05 -9.98 1.50
C GLY A 68 18.73 -11.18 2.41
N SER A 69 18.16 -10.93 3.60
CA SER A 69 17.82 -11.97 4.57
C SER A 69 16.54 -12.71 4.15
N THR A 70 16.45 -13.98 4.57
CA THR A 70 15.21 -14.76 4.54
C THR A 70 14.65 -14.80 5.96
N VAL A 71 13.49 -14.20 6.17
CA VAL A 71 12.89 -14.00 7.48
C VAL A 71 11.55 -14.71 7.54
N ASN A 72 11.33 -15.49 8.60
CA ASN A 72 10.10 -16.22 8.83
C ASN A 72 9.54 -15.96 10.23
N PHE A 73 8.37 -15.32 10.29
CA PHE A 73 7.57 -15.18 11.50
C PHE A 73 6.61 -16.37 11.62
N THR A 74 6.89 -17.29 12.54
CA THR A 74 6.07 -18.50 12.74
C THR A 74 4.88 -18.27 13.67
N GLY A 75 4.89 -17.17 14.43
CA GLY A 75 3.83 -16.81 15.36
C GLY A 75 2.65 -16.08 14.72
N SER A 76 1.67 -15.73 15.54
CA SER A 76 0.45 -15.02 15.11
C SER A 76 0.66 -13.53 14.86
N THR A 77 1.74 -12.93 15.37
CA THR A 77 2.08 -11.51 15.20
C THR A 77 3.59 -11.33 15.12
N GLY A 78 4.05 -10.33 14.37
CA GLY A 78 5.45 -9.96 14.25
C GLY A 78 5.66 -8.51 13.80
N THR A 79 6.87 -7.99 13.99
CA THR A 79 7.28 -6.67 13.48
C THR A 79 8.66 -6.74 12.85
N ILE A 80 8.83 -6.07 11.72
CA ILE A 80 10.13 -5.94 11.07
C ILE A 80 10.34 -4.52 10.54
N VAL A 81 11.55 -4.00 10.70
CA VAL A 81 11.86 -2.57 10.48
C VAL A 81 13.16 -2.42 9.71
N GLY A 82 13.14 -1.63 8.63
CA GLY A 82 14.35 -1.13 7.96
C GLY A 82 15.12 -2.20 7.18
N THR A 83 14.43 -3.21 6.66
CA THR A 83 15.02 -4.28 5.83
C THR A 83 15.26 -3.82 4.40
N VAL A 84 16.23 -4.45 3.70
CA VAL A 84 16.56 -4.13 2.31
C VAL A 84 16.75 -5.41 1.47
N GLY A 85 15.90 -5.64 0.48
CA GLY A 85 16.04 -6.80 -0.40
C GLY A 85 15.66 -8.13 0.25
N ASP A 86 14.89 -8.12 1.34
CA ASP A 86 14.61 -9.32 2.12
C ASP A 86 13.39 -10.08 1.59
N THR A 87 13.41 -11.40 1.81
CA THR A 87 12.26 -12.28 1.62
C THR A 87 11.65 -12.55 2.99
N ILE A 88 10.42 -12.09 3.21
CA ILE A 88 9.75 -12.13 4.51
C ILE A 88 8.47 -12.95 4.41
N SER A 89 8.32 -13.94 5.28
CA SER A 89 7.08 -14.70 5.44
C SER A 89 6.51 -14.57 6.85
N ALA A 90 5.19 -14.58 6.98
CA ALA A 90 4.50 -14.65 8.27
C ALA A 90 3.27 -15.56 8.24
N ALA A 91 3.14 -16.40 9.27
CA ALA A 91 1.99 -17.28 9.44
C ALA A 91 0.75 -16.54 9.99
N GLY A 92 0.94 -15.42 10.68
CA GLY A 92 -0.12 -14.55 11.18
C GLY A 92 -0.04 -13.14 10.62
N ASP A 93 -0.33 -12.15 11.46
CA ASP A 93 -0.28 -10.74 11.11
C ASP A 93 1.15 -10.20 11.19
N LEU A 94 1.47 -9.24 10.32
CA LEU A 94 2.82 -8.66 10.24
C LEU A 94 2.76 -7.14 10.07
N SER A 95 3.62 -6.44 10.79
CA SER A 95 3.92 -5.03 10.54
C SER A 95 5.31 -4.88 9.96
N VAL A 96 5.41 -4.23 8.80
CA VAL A 96 6.67 -3.94 8.10
C VAL A 96 6.83 -2.43 8.01
N TYR A 97 7.94 -1.91 8.54
CA TYR A 97 8.24 -0.48 8.54
C TYR A 97 9.49 -0.21 7.72
N HIS A 98 9.44 0.78 6.83
CA HIS A 98 10.61 1.28 6.09
C HIS A 98 11.38 0.21 5.31
N GLY A 99 10.68 -0.84 4.85
CA GLY A 99 11.28 -1.88 4.02
C GLY A 99 11.54 -1.38 2.60
N VAL A 100 12.66 -1.80 2.00
CA VAL A 100 13.05 -1.42 0.64
C VAL A 100 13.23 -2.66 -0.22
N ASN A 101 12.61 -2.71 -1.40
CA ASN A 101 12.73 -3.83 -2.34
C ASN A 101 12.39 -5.22 -1.75
N GLN A 102 11.23 -5.35 -1.10
CA GLN A 102 10.90 -6.55 -0.32
C GLN A 102 10.09 -7.59 -1.11
N SER A 103 10.20 -8.86 -0.72
CA SER A 103 9.25 -9.91 -1.12
C SER A 103 8.53 -10.42 0.11
N ILE A 104 7.25 -10.10 0.25
CA ILE A 104 6.47 -10.31 1.48
C ILE A 104 5.33 -11.30 1.22
N SER A 105 5.20 -12.32 2.07
CA SER A 105 4.11 -13.30 2.05
C SER A 105 3.51 -13.48 3.45
N VAL A 106 2.29 -13.01 3.67
CA VAL A 106 1.65 -12.95 4.99
C VAL A 106 0.30 -13.67 4.93
N SER A 107 0.10 -14.70 5.75
CA SER A 107 -1.20 -15.40 5.74
C SER A 107 -2.33 -14.55 6.34
N GLY A 108 -2.01 -13.69 7.32
CA GLY A 108 -2.92 -12.78 7.98
C GLY A 108 -3.01 -11.39 7.36
N ALA A 109 -3.23 -10.39 8.20
CA ALA A 109 -3.23 -8.99 7.82
C ALA A 109 -1.81 -8.40 7.80
N LEU A 110 -1.50 -7.61 6.77
CA LEU A 110 -0.27 -6.86 6.66
C LEU A 110 -0.49 -5.37 6.91
N SER A 111 0.38 -4.76 7.71
CA SER A 111 0.60 -3.32 7.76
C SER A 111 1.96 -2.98 7.13
N PHE A 112 1.97 -2.36 5.96
CA PHE A 112 3.20 -1.96 5.25
C PHE A 112 3.34 -0.44 5.26
N ILE A 113 4.26 0.06 6.09
CA ILE A 113 4.35 1.47 6.45
C ILE A 113 5.62 2.08 5.88
N SER A 114 5.45 3.08 5.01
CA SER A 114 6.53 3.94 4.51
C SER A 114 7.69 3.17 3.88
N GLY A 115 7.40 2.05 3.21
CA GLY A 115 8.39 1.33 2.42
C GLY A 115 8.55 1.94 1.03
N THR A 116 9.68 1.62 0.37
CA THR A 116 10.05 2.19 -0.94
C THR A 116 10.61 1.12 -1.89
N GLY A 117 10.86 1.51 -3.13
CA GLY A 117 11.41 0.61 -4.15
C GLY A 117 10.40 -0.45 -4.60
N ASN A 118 10.91 -1.52 -5.20
CA ASN A 118 10.12 -2.55 -5.86
C ASN A 118 9.74 -3.66 -4.86
N THR A 119 8.52 -3.61 -4.33
CA THR A 119 8.03 -4.55 -3.32
C THR A 119 6.90 -5.42 -3.86
N SER A 120 6.96 -6.73 -3.59
CA SER A 120 5.89 -7.69 -3.88
C SER A 120 5.23 -8.10 -2.58
N ILE A 121 3.89 -8.05 -2.52
CA ILE A 121 3.10 -8.40 -1.34
C ILE A 121 2.06 -9.45 -1.74
N ASN A 122 2.09 -10.59 -1.07
CA ASN A 122 0.97 -11.51 -0.98
C ASN A 122 0.44 -11.50 0.46
N ALA A 123 -0.81 -11.12 0.68
CA ALA A 123 -1.38 -11.04 2.03
C ALA A 123 -2.86 -11.47 2.10
N GLY A 124 -3.31 -11.93 3.27
CA GLY A 124 -4.74 -12.16 3.49
C GLY A 124 -5.56 -10.87 3.33
N SER A 125 -5.08 -9.79 3.95
CA SER A 125 -5.51 -8.40 3.71
C SER A 125 -4.35 -7.44 3.96
N GLY A 126 -4.46 -6.19 3.49
CA GLY A 126 -3.33 -5.25 3.55
C GLY A 126 -3.75 -3.82 3.84
N THR A 127 -2.97 -3.11 4.67
CA THR A 127 -2.97 -1.65 4.73
C THR A 127 -1.57 -1.16 4.36
N ILE A 128 -1.50 -0.33 3.34
CA ILE A 128 -0.27 0.09 2.67
C ILE A 128 -0.23 1.62 2.72
N TRP A 129 0.70 2.15 3.50
CA TRP A 129 0.99 3.58 3.54
C TRP A 129 2.16 3.84 2.60
N GLY A 130 1.86 4.50 1.49
CA GLY A 130 2.85 4.78 0.46
C GLY A 130 3.94 5.75 0.94
N ALA A 131 5.12 5.65 0.33
CA ALA A 131 6.17 6.66 0.43
C ALA A 131 6.67 7.02 -0.97
N ASN A 132 7.52 8.05 -1.08
CA ASN A 132 8.16 8.42 -2.34
C ASN A 132 8.90 7.21 -2.92
N ASP A 133 8.81 7.04 -4.24
CA ASP A 133 9.48 5.97 -5.00
C ASP A 133 9.00 4.55 -4.63
N LEU A 134 7.80 4.42 -4.05
CA LEU A 134 7.19 3.11 -3.84
C LEU A 134 6.66 2.56 -5.17
N ASN A 135 7.08 1.35 -5.49
CA ASN A 135 6.50 0.53 -6.56
C ASN A 135 6.09 -0.81 -5.96
N VAL A 136 4.80 -0.98 -5.71
CA VAL A 136 4.28 -2.17 -5.05
C VAL A 136 3.34 -2.97 -5.95
N THR A 137 3.55 -4.28 -5.98
CA THR A 137 2.60 -5.26 -6.51
C THR A 137 1.93 -5.97 -5.35
N VAL A 138 0.61 -6.09 -5.41
CA VAL A 138 -0.22 -6.56 -4.30
C VAL A 138 -1.17 -7.66 -4.79
N ASP A 139 -1.12 -8.78 -4.10
CA ASP A 139 -2.06 -9.89 -4.25
C ASP A 139 -2.73 -10.17 -2.90
N THR A 140 -3.98 -9.74 -2.76
CA THR A 140 -4.79 -10.02 -1.57
C THR A 140 -6.07 -10.78 -1.92
N ALA A 141 -6.42 -11.73 -1.04
CA ALA A 141 -7.71 -12.40 -1.07
C ALA A 141 -8.83 -11.53 -0.48
N GLY A 142 -8.50 -10.72 0.55
CA GLY A 142 -9.38 -9.74 1.17
C GLY A 142 -9.12 -8.31 0.72
N ARG A 143 -9.61 -7.34 1.51
CA ARG A 143 -9.44 -5.90 1.23
C ARG A 143 -7.97 -5.48 1.32
N ALA A 144 -7.53 -4.71 0.34
CA ALA A 144 -6.34 -3.87 0.40
C ALA A 144 -6.74 -2.40 0.57
N LEU A 145 -6.14 -1.69 1.52
CA LEU A 145 -6.23 -0.25 1.66
C LEU A 145 -4.87 0.35 1.29
N PHE A 146 -4.84 1.23 0.32
CA PHE A 146 -3.67 2.00 -0.07
C PHE A 146 -3.90 3.49 0.17
N THR A 147 -2.93 4.14 0.79
CA THR A 147 -2.93 5.60 0.93
C THR A 147 -1.58 6.17 0.53
N ALA A 148 -1.61 6.94 -0.56
CA ALA A 148 -0.52 7.83 -0.97
C ALA A 148 -0.50 9.13 -0.16
N ASN A 149 -1.55 9.37 0.64
CA ASN A 149 -1.74 10.59 1.40
C ASN A 149 -0.96 10.57 2.71
N GLN A 150 0.37 10.67 2.63
CA GLN A 150 1.29 10.67 3.78
C GLN A 150 1.98 12.03 3.98
N PRO A 151 2.34 12.40 5.22
CA PRO A 151 3.11 13.62 5.50
C PRO A 151 4.38 13.68 4.65
N LYS A 152 4.66 14.84 4.05
CA LYS A 152 5.90 15.12 3.29
C LYS A 152 6.17 14.18 2.10
N THR A 153 5.14 13.49 1.61
CA THR A 153 5.23 12.59 0.46
C THR A 153 4.66 13.30 -0.76
N THR A 154 5.50 13.47 -1.79
CA THR A 154 5.16 14.16 -3.06
C THR A 154 5.82 13.52 -4.28
N GLY A 155 6.57 12.44 -4.07
CA GLY A 155 7.25 11.68 -5.12
C GLY A 155 6.31 10.70 -5.79
N ASP A 156 6.85 9.95 -6.75
CA ASP A 156 6.07 9.00 -7.54
C ASP A 156 5.71 7.76 -6.70
N GLN A 157 4.48 7.28 -6.87
CA GLN A 157 3.97 6.11 -6.16
C GLN A 157 3.18 5.24 -7.12
N TYR A 158 3.45 3.94 -7.08
CA TYR A 158 2.82 2.95 -7.94
C TYR A 158 2.28 1.80 -7.08
N ILE A 159 1.02 1.44 -7.29
CA ILE A 159 0.41 0.22 -6.76
C ILE A 159 -0.29 -0.53 -7.89
N ASP A 160 0.01 -1.82 -7.98
CA ASP A 160 -0.66 -2.75 -8.88
C ASP A 160 -1.28 -3.89 -8.09
N ALA A 161 -2.61 -3.85 -7.97
CA ALA A 161 -3.41 -4.87 -7.32
C ALA A 161 -4.16 -5.76 -8.34
N SER A 162 -3.78 -5.75 -9.62
CA SER A 162 -4.48 -6.45 -10.70
C SER A 162 -4.60 -7.97 -10.51
N SER A 163 -3.68 -8.56 -9.76
CA SER A 163 -3.70 -9.99 -9.43
C SER A 163 -4.67 -10.32 -8.29
N SER A 164 -5.03 -9.34 -7.46
CA SER A 164 -5.87 -9.50 -6.27
C SER A 164 -7.32 -9.91 -6.64
N LYS A 165 -7.88 -10.78 -5.79
CA LYS A 165 -9.29 -11.22 -5.88
C LYS A 165 -10.22 -10.52 -4.91
N GLY A 166 -9.67 -9.81 -3.92
CA GLY A 166 -10.43 -8.97 -3.02
C GLY A 166 -10.81 -7.62 -3.64
N THR A 167 -10.87 -6.57 -2.82
CA THR A 167 -11.15 -5.19 -3.24
C THR A 167 -10.00 -4.28 -2.85
N LEU A 168 -9.85 -3.18 -3.58
CA LEU A 168 -8.91 -2.11 -3.29
C LEU A 168 -9.66 -0.83 -2.91
N GLU A 169 -9.30 -0.25 -1.78
CA GLU A 169 -9.60 1.13 -1.44
C GLU A 169 -8.30 1.94 -1.60
N ALA A 170 -8.28 2.92 -2.49
CA ALA A 170 -7.08 3.68 -2.80
C ALA A 170 -7.31 5.18 -2.66
N TRP A 171 -6.43 5.84 -1.91
CA TRP A 171 -6.49 7.27 -1.61
C TRP A 171 -5.25 7.96 -2.18
N THR A 172 -5.41 8.79 -3.21
CA THR A 172 -4.29 9.51 -3.82
C THR A 172 -3.96 10.78 -3.04
N GLY A 173 -2.68 11.13 -2.99
CA GLY A 173 -2.17 12.36 -2.38
C GLY A 173 -1.43 13.23 -3.39
N ALA A 174 -0.65 14.20 -2.90
CA ALA A 174 0.24 15.02 -3.73
C ALA A 174 1.27 14.15 -4.48
N GLY A 175 1.73 14.61 -5.64
CA GLY A 175 2.69 13.89 -6.49
C GLY A 175 2.03 12.98 -7.54
N ASN A 176 2.82 12.16 -8.23
CA ASN A 176 2.32 11.28 -9.29
C ASN A 176 1.98 9.89 -8.75
N ASN A 177 0.75 9.46 -8.99
CA ASN A 177 0.20 8.21 -8.49
C ASN A 177 -0.22 7.34 -9.67
N THR A 178 0.21 6.09 -9.71
CA THR A 178 -0.32 5.10 -10.66
C THR A 178 -0.95 3.97 -9.89
N ILE A 179 -2.22 3.69 -10.18
CA ILE A 179 -3.03 2.73 -9.44
C ILE A 179 -3.70 1.78 -10.42
N ILE A 180 -3.48 0.48 -10.23
CA ILE A 180 -4.18 -0.57 -10.96
C ILE A 180 -4.99 -1.37 -9.95
N GLY A 181 -6.31 -1.34 -10.11
CA GLY A 181 -7.28 -2.01 -9.28
C GLY A 181 -7.31 -3.52 -9.48
N THR A 182 -8.23 -4.16 -8.77
CA THR A 182 -8.38 -5.60 -8.61
C THR A 182 -9.37 -6.18 -9.63
N SER A 183 -9.80 -7.41 -9.40
CA SER A 183 -10.98 -8.00 -10.05
C SER A 183 -12.29 -7.82 -9.26
N GLY A 184 -12.24 -7.22 -8.07
CA GLY A 184 -13.40 -6.88 -7.23
C GLY A 184 -14.03 -5.53 -7.59
N SER A 185 -14.85 -5.00 -6.65
CA SER A 185 -15.37 -3.63 -6.68
C SER A 185 -14.47 -2.73 -5.86
N ASP A 186 -13.78 -1.82 -6.53
CA ASP A 186 -12.79 -0.93 -5.93
C ASP A 186 -13.34 0.49 -5.70
N HIS A 187 -12.66 1.19 -4.80
CA HIS A 187 -12.97 2.56 -4.41
C HIS A 187 -11.73 3.44 -4.51
N PHE A 188 -11.79 4.48 -5.33
CA PHE A 188 -10.69 5.40 -5.59
C PHE A 188 -11.08 6.81 -5.19
N VAL A 189 -10.30 7.40 -4.27
CA VAL A 189 -10.47 8.78 -3.79
C VAL A 189 -9.27 9.62 -4.21
N PHE A 190 -9.51 10.72 -4.90
CA PHE A 190 -8.48 11.56 -5.49
C PHE A 190 -8.22 12.85 -4.73
N GLY A 191 -6.98 13.32 -4.82
CA GLY A 191 -6.57 14.64 -4.34
C GLY A 191 -6.74 14.83 -2.85
N THR A 192 -6.63 13.75 -2.07
CA THR A 192 -6.85 13.82 -0.63
C THR A 192 -5.75 14.66 0.01
N GLN A 193 -6.14 15.54 0.93
CA GLN A 193 -5.23 16.43 1.64
C GLN A 193 -4.81 15.80 2.97
N PHE A 194 -3.55 16.00 3.37
CA PHE A 194 -3.07 15.69 4.72
C PHE A 194 -2.22 16.84 5.25
N ALA A 195 -2.09 16.91 6.57
CA ALA A 195 -1.21 17.88 7.20
C ALA A 195 0.22 17.74 6.64
N ASP A 196 0.80 18.85 6.21
CA ASP A 196 2.15 18.93 5.65
C ASP A 196 2.38 18.14 4.34
N SER A 197 1.31 17.76 3.62
CA SER A 197 1.39 17.30 2.23
C SER A 197 0.72 18.34 1.32
N ASN A 198 1.54 19.30 0.86
CA ASN A 198 1.10 20.41 0.02
C ASN A 198 1.52 20.12 -1.43
N GLY A 199 0.57 20.13 -2.37
CA GLY A 199 0.85 20.01 -3.79
C GLY A 199 -0.33 19.47 -4.59
N ASP A 200 -0.26 19.64 -5.90
CA ASP A 200 -1.21 19.05 -6.82
C ASP A 200 -1.10 17.51 -6.80
N SER A 201 -2.24 16.85 -6.97
CA SER A 201 -2.36 15.39 -7.07
C SER A 201 -2.52 15.00 -8.53
N PHE A 202 -1.56 14.21 -9.02
CA PHE A 202 -1.63 13.63 -10.35
C PHE A 202 -1.85 12.13 -10.22
N ALA A 203 -2.88 11.59 -10.86
CA ALA A 203 -3.15 10.16 -10.77
C ALA A 203 -3.55 9.55 -12.11
N THR A 204 -3.00 8.38 -12.43
CA THR A 204 -3.49 7.50 -13.49
C THR A 204 -4.04 6.23 -12.86
N VAL A 205 -5.32 5.97 -13.06
CA VAL A 205 -6.06 4.92 -12.34
C VAL A 205 -6.75 4.02 -13.34
N THR A 206 -6.51 2.72 -13.19
CA THR A 206 -7.25 1.66 -13.90
C THR A 206 -8.05 0.92 -12.85
N GLY A 207 -9.37 0.84 -13.00
CA GLY A 207 -10.26 0.14 -12.08
C GLY A 207 -10.06 -1.38 -12.07
N GLY A 208 -9.53 -1.94 -13.16
CA GLY A 208 -9.19 -3.36 -13.25
C GLY A 208 -10.19 -4.17 -14.08
N SER A 209 -10.10 -5.50 -14.02
CA SER A 209 -10.92 -6.40 -14.86
C SER A 209 -12.27 -6.78 -14.22
N GLY A 210 -12.62 -6.09 -13.14
CA GLY A 210 -13.61 -6.52 -12.16
C GLY A 210 -15.01 -5.92 -12.28
N ALA A 211 -15.65 -5.86 -11.11
CA ALA A 211 -17.00 -5.36 -10.90
C ALA A 211 -17.07 -3.83 -11.03
N ALA A 212 -18.26 -3.25 -10.80
CA ALA A 212 -18.43 -1.80 -10.81
C ALA A 212 -17.56 -1.13 -9.73
N ASN A 213 -16.82 -0.12 -10.15
CA ASN A 213 -15.89 0.66 -9.35
C ASN A 213 -16.45 2.06 -9.06
N THR A 214 -15.93 2.68 -8.00
CA THR A 214 -16.24 4.06 -7.66
C THR A 214 -14.97 4.90 -7.69
N PHE A 215 -15.05 6.05 -8.35
CA PHE A 215 -13.96 6.99 -8.52
C PHE A 215 -14.44 8.36 -8.05
N GLY A 216 -13.63 9.18 -7.41
CA GLY A 216 -14.17 10.45 -6.97
C GLY A 216 -13.28 11.28 -6.09
N VAL A 217 -13.85 12.37 -5.59
CA VAL A 217 -13.18 13.34 -4.73
C VAL A 217 -14.00 13.64 -3.50
N LEU A 218 -13.32 14.14 -2.46
CA LEU A 218 -13.94 14.75 -1.30
C LEU A 218 -13.93 16.27 -1.45
N ALA A 219 -14.92 16.95 -0.89
CA ALA A 219 -14.90 18.40 -0.79
C ALA A 219 -13.62 18.87 -0.06
N GLY A 220 -12.92 19.85 -0.64
CA GLY A 220 -11.63 20.32 -0.14
C GLY A 220 -10.41 19.54 -0.65
N HIS A 221 -10.54 18.80 -1.76
CA HIS A 221 -9.41 18.14 -2.41
C HIS A 221 -8.37 19.13 -2.98
N ASN A 222 -7.14 18.66 -3.15
CA ASN A 222 -6.07 19.37 -3.86
C ASN A 222 -6.36 19.44 -5.37
N GLY A 223 -5.74 20.37 -6.08
CA GLY A 223 -5.78 20.45 -7.55
C GLY A 223 -4.99 19.33 -8.23
N GLY A 224 -4.85 19.41 -9.56
CA GLY A 224 -4.05 18.48 -10.38
C GLY A 224 -4.85 17.75 -11.45
N ASP A 225 -4.21 16.81 -12.15
CA ASP A 225 -4.80 16.09 -13.27
C ASP A 225 -4.96 14.59 -12.96
N ILE A 226 -6.18 14.09 -13.10
CA ILE A 226 -6.55 12.69 -12.90
C ILE A 226 -6.94 12.07 -14.23
N THR A 227 -6.46 10.87 -14.49
CA THR A 227 -6.79 10.05 -15.66
C THR A 227 -7.36 8.72 -15.20
N ILE A 228 -8.60 8.42 -15.59
CA ILE A 228 -9.25 7.13 -15.38
C ILE A 228 -9.24 6.40 -16.72
N THR A 229 -8.57 5.26 -16.78
CA THR A 229 -8.23 4.60 -18.06
C THR A 229 -9.33 3.70 -18.60
N ASP A 230 -10.24 3.24 -17.74
CA ASP A 230 -11.19 2.17 -18.04
C ASP A 230 -12.59 2.46 -17.47
N PHE A 231 -12.97 3.72 -17.28
CA PHE A 231 -14.27 4.07 -16.71
C PHE A 231 -15.46 3.43 -17.46
N GLY A 232 -15.36 3.28 -18.78
CA GLY A 232 -16.39 2.65 -19.61
C GLY A 232 -16.36 1.12 -19.64
N SER A 233 -15.40 0.45 -18.99
CA SER A 233 -15.18 -1.00 -19.10
C SER A 233 -16.24 -1.84 -18.37
N ALA A 234 -16.79 -1.32 -17.26
CA ALA A 234 -17.78 -2.00 -16.43
C ALA A 234 -19.06 -1.17 -16.31
N ALA A 235 -20.21 -1.84 -16.51
CA ALA A 235 -21.50 -1.24 -16.22
C ALA A 235 -21.63 -0.98 -14.71
N GLY A 236 -21.97 0.26 -14.34
CA GLY A 236 -22.10 0.66 -12.94
C GLY A 236 -20.90 1.41 -12.37
N ASN A 237 -19.84 1.64 -13.16
CA ASN A 237 -18.80 2.59 -12.76
C ASN A 237 -19.41 3.98 -12.50
N MET A 238 -19.02 4.57 -11.37
CA MET A 238 -19.56 5.84 -10.90
C MET A 238 -18.44 6.80 -10.53
N PHE A 239 -18.68 8.07 -10.82
CA PHE A 239 -17.90 9.19 -10.33
C PHE A 239 -18.64 9.86 -9.17
N PHE A 240 -17.99 10.03 -8.00
CA PHE A 240 -18.60 10.67 -6.85
C PHE A 240 -17.89 11.96 -6.45
N MET A 241 -18.65 12.90 -5.92
CA MET A 241 -18.18 14.12 -5.26
C MET A 241 -18.83 14.19 -3.89
N TYR A 242 -18.08 13.84 -2.85
CA TYR A 242 -18.64 13.63 -1.51
C TYR A 242 -18.42 14.83 -0.58
N ASN A 243 -19.43 15.12 0.24
CA ASN A 243 -19.50 16.23 1.20
C ASN A 243 -19.51 17.63 0.56
N TYR A 244 -19.98 17.75 -0.69
CA TYR A 244 -20.18 19.03 -1.39
C TYR A 244 -21.49 19.72 -0.99
N ARG A 245 -22.50 18.94 -0.54
CA ARG A 245 -23.78 19.43 -0.01
C ARG A 245 -24.45 20.51 -0.89
N PRO A 246 -24.67 20.26 -2.18
CA PRO A 246 -25.38 21.20 -3.03
C PRO A 246 -26.83 21.38 -2.56
N ALA A 247 -27.41 22.56 -2.78
CA ALA A 247 -28.83 22.79 -2.52
C ALA A 247 -29.75 21.97 -3.45
N ASP A 248 -29.27 21.68 -4.66
CA ASP A 248 -29.93 20.87 -5.68
C ASP A 248 -28.85 20.01 -6.39
N ALA A 249 -28.86 18.70 -6.14
CA ALA A 249 -27.87 17.77 -6.67
C ALA A 249 -27.99 17.58 -8.20
N ASP A 250 -29.21 17.55 -8.74
CA ASP A 250 -29.43 17.35 -10.18
C ASP A 250 -28.93 18.56 -10.96
N LYS A 251 -29.19 19.77 -10.45
CA LYS A 251 -28.66 21.00 -11.03
C LYS A 251 -27.12 21.05 -10.95
N ALA A 252 -26.54 20.65 -9.82
CA ALA A 252 -25.08 20.59 -9.66
C ALA A 252 -24.43 19.61 -10.66
N ILE A 253 -25.05 18.45 -10.90
CA ILE A 253 -24.59 17.48 -11.90
C ILE A 253 -24.66 18.07 -13.31
N GLN A 254 -25.76 18.76 -13.66
CA GLN A 254 -25.89 19.42 -14.96
C GLN A 254 -24.81 20.50 -15.17
N ASP A 255 -24.55 21.30 -14.15
CA ASP A 255 -23.52 22.36 -14.20
C ASP A 255 -22.11 21.78 -14.33
N LEU A 256 -21.83 20.67 -13.64
CA LEU A 256 -20.58 19.94 -13.79
C LEU A 256 -20.42 19.37 -15.21
N LEU A 257 -21.45 18.70 -15.73
CA LEU A 257 -21.42 18.16 -17.10
C LEU A 257 -21.26 19.27 -18.16
N ALA A 258 -21.72 20.48 -17.88
CA ALA A 258 -21.51 21.63 -18.76
C ALA A 258 -20.03 22.09 -18.84
N THR A 259 -19.17 21.67 -17.90
CA THR A 259 -17.72 21.91 -17.98
C THR A 259 -16.99 20.86 -18.82
N ALA A 260 -17.69 19.80 -19.22
CA ALA A 260 -17.09 18.69 -19.95
C ALA A 260 -16.52 19.13 -21.30
N THR A 261 -15.27 18.74 -21.57
CA THR A 261 -14.65 18.85 -22.88
C THR A 261 -14.45 17.47 -23.46
N VAL A 262 -14.80 17.29 -24.75
CA VAL A 262 -14.61 16.02 -25.45
C VAL A 262 -13.56 16.19 -26.53
N THR A 263 -12.47 15.46 -26.45
CA THR A 263 -11.36 15.55 -27.43
C THR A 263 -10.64 14.20 -27.53
N GLY A 264 -10.37 13.77 -28.76
CA GLY A 264 -9.60 12.53 -29.01
C GLY A 264 -10.25 11.24 -28.50
N GLY A 265 -11.58 11.22 -28.33
CA GLY A 265 -12.31 10.07 -27.80
C GLY A 265 -12.42 10.01 -26.27
N ASN A 266 -11.99 11.07 -25.57
CA ASN A 266 -12.03 11.17 -24.11
C ASN A 266 -12.89 12.35 -23.67
N THR A 267 -13.48 12.24 -22.48
CA THR A 267 -14.21 13.32 -21.80
C THR A 267 -13.36 13.79 -20.63
N THR A 268 -13.18 15.10 -20.48
CA THR A 268 -12.53 15.71 -19.32
C THR A 268 -13.49 16.64 -18.62
N LEU A 269 -13.72 16.41 -17.32
CA LEU A 269 -14.41 17.34 -16.43
C LEU A 269 -13.39 18.26 -15.76
N GLN A 270 -13.75 19.52 -15.58
CA GLN A 270 -13.05 20.42 -14.68
C GLN A 270 -13.87 20.55 -13.39
N LEU A 271 -13.25 20.19 -12.27
CA LEU A 271 -13.81 20.33 -10.93
C LEU A 271 -13.41 21.67 -10.32
N ASP A 272 -13.82 21.90 -9.07
CA ASP A 272 -13.28 22.97 -8.24
C ASP A 272 -11.76 22.80 -8.01
N ASN A 273 -11.11 23.88 -7.55
CA ASN A 273 -9.66 23.95 -7.38
C ASN A 273 -8.86 23.61 -8.66
N ASN A 274 -9.47 23.75 -9.84
CA ASN A 274 -8.91 23.46 -11.16
C ASN A 274 -8.47 22.01 -11.37
N MET A 275 -8.94 21.05 -10.57
CA MET A 275 -8.67 19.64 -10.85
C MET A 275 -9.33 19.23 -12.17
N LYS A 276 -8.61 18.52 -13.02
CA LYS A 276 -9.17 17.92 -14.24
C LYS A 276 -9.27 16.42 -14.08
N VAL A 277 -10.44 15.86 -14.39
CA VAL A 277 -10.65 14.41 -14.40
C VAL A 277 -10.96 13.98 -15.81
N THR A 278 -10.06 13.21 -16.41
CA THR A 278 -10.16 12.68 -17.77
C THR A 278 -10.58 11.22 -17.74
N PHE A 279 -11.66 10.91 -18.44
CA PHE A 279 -12.21 9.58 -18.62
C PHE A 279 -11.80 9.08 -20.01
N LEU A 280 -10.83 8.16 -20.08
CA LEU A 280 -10.34 7.65 -21.36
C LEU A 280 -11.38 6.75 -22.04
N GLY A 281 -11.53 6.92 -23.36
CA GLY A 281 -12.46 6.14 -24.17
C GLY A 281 -13.94 6.42 -23.90
N VAL A 282 -14.26 7.42 -23.08
CA VAL A 282 -15.63 7.87 -22.80
C VAL A 282 -15.86 9.16 -23.56
N THR A 283 -16.88 9.21 -24.42
CA THR A 283 -17.25 10.44 -25.17
C THR A 283 -18.58 11.04 -24.74
N ASP A 284 -19.34 10.32 -23.91
CA ASP A 284 -20.67 10.72 -23.44
C ASP A 284 -20.83 10.29 -21.98
N LEU A 285 -20.45 11.19 -21.05
CA LEU A 285 -20.65 10.98 -19.62
C LEU A 285 -22.07 11.40 -19.24
N LYS A 286 -22.82 10.51 -18.59
CA LYS A 286 -24.24 10.73 -18.27
C LYS A 286 -24.40 11.20 -16.83
N ALA A 287 -25.50 11.90 -16.55
CA ALA A 287 -25.86 12.27 -15.18
C ALA A 287 -25.94 11.06 -14.24
N SER A 288 -26.39 9.90 -14.73
CA SER A 288 -26.43 8.65 -13.97
C SER A 288 -25.05 8.07 -13.62
N ASN A 289 -23.97 8.57 -14.23
CA ASN A 289 -22.60 8.19 -13.88
C ASN A 289 -22.05 9.02 -12.72
N ILE A 290 -22.76 10.06 -12.27
CA ILE A 290 -22.26 11.04 -11.30
C ILE A 290 -23.16 11.07 -10.07
N VAL A 291 -22.56 11.10 -8.89
CA VAL A 291 -23.25 11.38 -7.63
C VAL A 291 -22.55 12.52 -6.91
N ILE A 292 -23.31 13.55 -6.56
CA ILE A 292 -22.84 14.69 -5.76
C ILE A 292 -23.69 14.72 -4.48
N SER A 293 -23.03 14.68 -3.32
CA SER A 293 -23.67 14.66 -1.99
C SER A 293 -22.98 15.59 -1.02
#